data_AF-A0A938X717-F1
#
_entry.id   AF-A0A938X717-F1
#
_cell.length_a   1.000
_cell.length_b   1.000
_cell.length_c   1.000
_cell.angle_alpha   90.00
_cell.angle_beta   90.00
_cell.angle_gamma   90.00
#
_symmetry.space_group_name_H-M   'P 1'
#
loop_
_entity.id
_entity.type
_entity.pdbx_description
1 polymer ?
#
loop_
_entity_poly.entity_id
_entity_poly.type
_entity_poly.pdbx_seq_one_letter_code
_entity_poly.pdbx_strand_id
1 'polypeptide(L)'
;MAREYTSEEILAMQKDAVRRVAQMRKLSQTRVQQQPAPAQKEKPSPEQQSDEAVSGLLDTLFSDSESLLILAVLFLLIREKADAKLILALFYLLL
;
A
#
# COMPACT_ATOMS: atom_id res chain seq x y z
N MET A 1 32.73 -11.23 -25.24
CA MET A 1 32.00 -11.39 -26.51
C MET A 1 30.60 -10.85 -26.31
N ALA A 2 30.35 -9.59 -26.68
CA ALA A 2 28.98 -9.06 -26.73
C ALA A 2 28.31 -9.66 -27.97
N ARG A 3 27.25 -10.46 -27.77
CA ARG A 3 26.47 -10.97 -28.90
C ARG A 3 25.65 -9.80 -29.44
N GLU A 4 25.92 -9.39 -30.67
CA GLU A 4 25.05 -8.47 -31.37
C GLU A 4 23.75 -9.22 -31.70
N TYR A 5 22.67 -8.87 -31.02
CA TYR A 5 21.36 -9.42 -31.32
C TYR A 5 20.93 -8.92 -32.70
N THR A 6 20.72 -9.84 -33.62
CA THR A 6 20.27 -9.50 -34.97
C THR A 6 18.79 -9.11 -34.94
N SER A 7 18.36 -8.27 -35.89
CA SER A 7 16.97 -7.80 -35.94
C SER A 7 15.96 -8.97 -36.04
N GLU A 8 16.33 -10.07 -36.69
CA GLU A 8 15.50 -11.26 -36.77
C GLU A 8 15.37 -11.98 -35.42
N GLU A 9 16.45 -12.04 -34.65
CA GLU A 9 16.46 -12.66 -33.33
C GLU A 9 15.63 -11.85 -32.32
N ILE A 10 15.68 -10.51 -32.42
CA ILE A 10 14.84 -9.61 -31.61
C ILE A 10 13.36 -9.82 -31.95
N LEU A 11 13.02 -9.96 -33.24
CA LEU A 11 11.64 -10.20 -33.68
C LEU A 11 11.12 -11.56 -33.20
N ALA A 12 11.94 -12.60 -33.31
CA ALA A 12 11.62 -13.93 -32.81
C ALA A 12 11.40 -13.92 -31.28
N MET A 13 12.26 -13.20 -30.55
CA MET A 13 12.13 -13.03 -29.11
C MET A 13 10.87 -12.26 -28.71
N GLN A 14 10.51 -11.21 -29.46
CA GLN A 14 9.28 -10.46 -29.23
C GLN A 14 8.04 -11.35 -29.43
N LYS A 15 8.03 -12.16 -30.49
CA LYS A 15 6.93 -13.10 -30.78
C LYS A 15 6.79 -14.15 -29.68
N ASP A 16 7.90 -14.66 -29.15
CA ASP A 16 7.90 -15.60 -28.04
C ASP A 16 7.39 -14.96 -26.74
N ALA A 17 7.85 -13.74 -26.43
CA ALA A 17 7.43 -13.00 -25.24
C ALA A 17 5.90 -12.79 -25.24
N VAL A 18 5.34 -12.36 -26.37
CA VAL A 18 3.87 -12.15 -26.50
C VAL A 18 3.11 -13.46 -26.33
N ARG A 19 3.58 -14.56 -26.94
CA ARG A 19 2.95 -15.88 -26.80
C ARG A 19 2.92 -16.32 -25.34
N ARG A 20 4.02 -16.11 -24.60
CA ARG A 20 4.14 -16.52 -23.20
C ARG A 20 3.27 -15.67 -22.28
N VAL A 21 3.16 -14.37 -22.54
CA VAL A 21 2.23 -13.48 -21.80
C VAL A 21 0.77 -13.91 -22.02
N ALA A 22 0.39 -14.25 -23.24
CA ALA A 22 -0.97 -14.73 -23.53
C ALA A 22 -1.29 -16.03 -22.74
N GLN A 23 -0.34 -16.95 -22.68
CA GLN A 23 -0.47 -18.17 -21.88
C GLN A 23 -0.58 -17.86 -20.38
N MET A 24 0.27 -16.98 -19.85
CA MET A 24 0.22 -16.57 -18.44
C MET A 24 -1.09 -15.88 -18.07
N ARG A 25 -1.64 -15.03 -18.94
CA ARG A 25 -2.95 -14.39 -18.72
C ARG A 25 -4.08 -15.41 -18.62
N LYS A 26 -4.08 -16.41 -19.51
CA LYS A 26 -5.07 -17.49 -19.48
C LYS A 26 -4.99 -18.28 -18.16
N LEU A 27 -3.78 -18.66 -17.76
CA LEU A 27 -3.56 -19.39 -16.50
C LEU A 27 -3.88 -18.56 -15.26
N SER A 28 -3.58 -17.25 -15.26
CA SER A 28 -3.91 -16.38 -14.13
C SER A 28 -5.41 -16.22 -13.97
N GLN A 29 -6.16 -16.09 -15.06
CA GLN A 29 -7.61 -15.99 -15.00
C GLN A 29 -8.25 -17.26 -14.44
N THR A 30 -7.78 -18.43 -14.87
CA THR A 30 -8.25 -19.71 -14.33
C THR A 30 -7.87 -19.90 -12.86
N ARG A 31 -6.64 -19.52 -12.46
CA ARG A 31 -6.22 -19.61 -11.04
C ARG A 31 -6.97 -18.65 -10.12
N VAL A 32 -7.30 -17.43 -10.57
CA VAL A 32 -8.11 -16.49 -9.78
C VAL A 32 -9.53 -17.02 -9.55
N GLN A 33 -10.11 -17.78 -10.49
CA GLN A 33 -11.45 -18.35 -10.34
C GLN A 33 -11.51 -19.66 -9.56
N GLN A 34 -10.42 -20.44 -9.49
CA GLN A 34 -10.44 -21.81 -8.95
C GLN A 34 -9.84 -21.97 -7.55
N GLN A 35 -9.54 -20.87 -6.83
CA GLN A 35 -8.92 -20.96 -5.51
C GLN A 35 -9.98 -20.92 -4.39
N PRO A 36 -10.28 -22.02 -3.67
CA PRO A 36 -10.89 -21.94 -2.35
C PRO A 36 -9.81 -21.42 -1.41
N ALA A 37 -10.09 -20.32 -0.70
CA ALA A 37 -9.11 -19.55 0.06
C ALA A 37 -8.16 -20.40 0.92
N PRO A 38 -6.84 -20.16 0.81
CA PRO A 38 -5.94 -20.24 1.95
C PRO A 38 -5.13 -18.94 2.07
N ALA A 39 -5.15 -18.36 3.26
CA ALA A 39 -4.24 -17.33 3.79
C ALA A 39 -3.57 -16.38 2.76
N GLN A 40 -4.08 -15.15 2.74
CA GLN A 40 -3.44 -13.92 2.27
C GLN A 40 -1.92 -14.06 2.02
N LYS A 41 -1.55 -14.06 0.74
CA LYS A 41 -0.28 -13.50 0.29
C LYS A 41 -0.62 -12.37 -0.65
N GLU A 42 -0.40 -11.18 -0.12
CA GLU A 42 -0.60 -9.89 -0.75
C GLU A 42 -0.03 -9.87 -2.16
N LYS A 43 -0.91 -9.53 -3.10
CA LYS A 43 -0.53 -8.89 -4.35
C LYS A 43 -0.93 -7.43 -4.16
N PRO A 44 -0.04 -6.45 -4.43
CA PRO A 44 -0.36 -5.05 -4.20
C PRO A 44 -1.48 -4.67 -5.18
N SER A 45 -2.68 -4.51 -4.64
CA SER A 45 -3.81 -3.91 -5.34
C SER A 45 -3.61 -2.40 -5.30
N PRO A 46 -3.48 -1.70 -6.44
CA PRO A 46 -3.29 -0.25 -6.44
C PRO A 46 -4.56 0.55 -6.06
N GLU A 47 -5.66 -0.10 -5.68
CA GLU A 47 -6.96 0.56 -5.53
C GLU A 47 -7.50 0.58 -4.08
N GLN A 48 -6.71 0.19 -3.07
CA GLN A 48 -7.10 0.33 -1.65
C GLN A 48 -6.11 1.14 -0.79
N GLN A 49 -5.06 1.70 -1.39
CA GLN A 49 -4.01 2.41 -0.65
C GLN A 49 -4.48 3.69 0.04
N SER A 50 -5.61 4.29 -0.35
CA SER A 50 -6.08 5.53 0.29
C SER A 50 -6.73 5.26 1.65
N ASP A 51 -7.58 4.25 1.76
CA ASP A 51 -8.32 3.96 3.00
C ASP A 51 -7.47 3.20 4.02
N GLU A 52 -6.59 2.30 3.57
CA GLU A 52 -5.65 1.62 4.48
C GLU A 52 -4.59 2.57 5.05
N ALA A 53 -4.17 3.60 4.30
CA ALA A 53 -3.20 4.56 4.81
C ALA A 53 -3.78 5.40 5.96
N VAL A 54 -5.01 5.91 5.82
CA VAL A 54 -5.67 6.64 6.92
C VAL A 54 -6.06 5.72 8.08
N SER A 55 -6.46 4.47 7.80
CA SER A 55 -6.76 3.49 8.86
C SER A 55 -5.51 3.12 9.65
N GLY A 56 -4.38 2.86 8.97
CA GLY A 56 -3.12 2.52 9.62
C GLY A 56 -2.55 3.69 10.44
N LEU A 57 -2.71 4.92 9.96
CA LEU A 57 -2.37 6.12 10.74
C LEU A 57 -3.26 6.23 11.99
N LEU A 58 -4.58 6.04 11.89
CA LEU A 58 -5.46 6.03 13.07
C LEU A 58 -5.11 4.90 14.04
N ASP A 59 -4.83 3.70 13.56
CA ASP A 59 -4.43 2.57 14.40
C ASP A 59 -3.14 2.86 15.15
N THR A 60 -2.14 3.51 14.53
CA THR A 60 -0.93 3.94 15.24
C THR A 60 -1.20 4.99 16.32
N LEU A 61 -2.13 5.93 16.06
CA LEU A 61 -2.51 6.97 17.02
C LEU A 61 -3.29 6.42 18.23
N PHE A 62 -4.09 5.35 18.05
CA PHE A 62 -4.90 4.75 19.11
C PHE A 62 -4.24 3.54 19.80
N SER A 63 -3.29 2.86 19.16
CA SER A 63 -2.62 1.68 19.75
C SER A 63 -1.54 2.05 20.75
N ASP A 64 -0.93 3.22 20.61
CA ASP A 64 0.07 3.70 21.55
C ASP A 64 -0.59 4.39 22.74
N SER A 65 -0.24 3.91 23.93
CA SER A 65 -0.80 4.39 25.20
C SER A 65 -0.38 5.84 25.49
N GLU A 66 0.80 6.25 25.01
CA GLU A 66 1.32 7.61 25.16
C GLU A 66 0.60 8.58 24.21
N SER A 67 0.44 8.20 22.93
CA SER A 67 -0.35 8.94 21.95
C SER A 67 -1.81 9.13 22.36
N LEU A 68 -2.42 8.11 23.01
CA LEU A 68 -3.76 8.22 23.61
C LEU A 68 -3.82 9.24 24.75
N LEU A 69 -2.77 9.34 25.57
CA LEU A 69 -2.66 10.31 26.66
C LEU A 69 -2.52 11.73 26.09
N ILE A 70 -1.69 11.91 25.06
CA ILE A 70 -1.56 13.17 24.31
C ILE A 70 -2.90 13.55 23.68
N LEU A 71 -3.62 12.61 23.08
CA LEU A 71 -4.94 12.84 22.50
C LEU A 71 -5.98 13.26 23.54
N ALA A 72 -5.97 12.65 24.72
CA ALA A 72 -6.85 13.04 25.83
C ALA A 72 -6.55 14.46 26.33
N VAL A 73 -5.27 14.83 26.41
CA VAL A 73 -4.83 16.19 26.76
C VAL A 73 -5.22 17.18 25.66
N LEU A 74 -5.02 16.83 24.39
CA LEU A 74 -5.43 17.63 23.23
C LEU A 74 -6.95 17.88 23.25
N PHE A 75 -7.75 16.85 23.54
CA PHE A 75 -9.20 16.95 23.64
C PHE A 75 -9.64 17.86 24.80
N LEU A 76 -8.97 17.77 25.95
CA LEU A 76 -9.22 18.62 27.11
C LEU A 76 -8.88 20.10 26.79
N LEU A 77 -7.75 20.35 26.14
CA LEU A 77 -7.31 21.66 25.69
C LEU A 77 -8.28 22.30 24.67
N ILE A 78 -8.85 21.50 23.76
CA ILE A 78 -9.86 21.96 22.80
C ILE A 78 -11.13 22.43 23.53
N ARG A 79 -11.55 21.73 24.58
CA ARG A 79 -12.73 22.14 25.38
C ARG A 79 -12.47 23.42 26.16
N GLU A 80 -11.25 23.64 26.64
CA GLU A 80 -10.84 24.84 27.37
C GLU A 80 -10.47 26.04 26.47
N LYS A 81 -10.59 25.91 25.14
CA LYS A 81 -10.16 26.94 24.15
C LYS A 81 -8.69 27.34 24.35
N ALA A 82 -7.82 26.36 24.54
CA ALA A 82 -6.39 26.60 24.64
C ALA A 82 -5.80 27.22 23.36
N ASP A 83 -4.62 27.83 23.49
CA ASP A 83 -3.92 28.52 22.41
C ASP A 83 -3.67 27.59 21.22
N ALA A 84 -4.05 28.04 20.02
CA ALA A 84 -3.90 27.29 18.78
C ALA A 84 -2.45 26.89 18.49
N LYS A 85 -1.46 27.67 18.97
CA LYS A 85 -0.03 27.33 18.86
C LYS A 85 0.33 26.11 19.72
N LEU A 86 -0.26 25.99 20.90
CA LEU A 86 -0.03 24.87 21.81
C LEU A 86 -0.64 23.58 21.26
N ILE A 87 -1.85 23.68 20.71
CA ILE A 87 -2.53 22.56 20.03
C ILE A 87 -1.70 22.08 18.84
N LEU A 88 -1.20 23.01 18.00
CA LEU A 88 -0.33 22.66 16.87
C LEU A 88 1.00 22.04 17.30
N ALA A 89 1.60 22.50 18.39
CA ALA A 89 2.85 21.94 18.91
C ALA A 89 2.67 20.49 19.42
N LEU A 90 1.57 20.22 20.13
CA LEU A 90 1.23 18.85 20.56
C LEU A 90 0.92 17.95 19.37
N PHE A 91 0.19 18.46 18.38
CA PHE A 91 -0.06 17.72 17.13
C PHE A 91 1.24 17.46 16.34
N TYR A 92 2.20 18.38 16.38
CA TYR A 92 3.51 18.19 15.75
C TYR A 92 4.36 17.13 16.46
N LEU A 93 4.22 16.95 17.78
CA LEU A 93 4.88 15.85 18.49
C LEU A 93 4.31 14.48 18.08
N LEU A 94 3.05 14.46 17.61
CA LEU A 94 2.34 13.26 17.16
C LEU A 94 2.73 12.83 15.73
N LEU A 95 3.37 13.72 14.94
CA LEU A 95 3.76 13.51 13.54
C LEU A 95 5.22 13.01 13.43
#